data_AF-A0A2H3IA67-F1
#
_entry.id   AF-A0A2H3IA67-F1
#
_cell.length_a   1.000
_cell.length_b   1.000
_cell.length_c   1.000
_cell.angle_alpha   90.00
_cell.angle_beta   90.00
_cell.angle_gamma   90.00
#
_symmetry.space_group_name_H-M   'P 1'
#
loop_
_entity.id
_entity.type
_entity.pdbx_description
1 polymer ?
#
loop_
_entity_poly.entity_id
_entity_poly.type
_entity_poly.pdbx_seq_one_letter_code
_entity_poly.pdbx_strand_id
1 'polypeptide(L)'
;MKTNCKDFSNRVGDLVFNRKAGYTIHRLVLVGDNIDIYDGKDVMWAFSTRFHPNMNETFFEDIRGFLLIPYMGHGNGPATKGGKVVSDALIPKEYTTGRDWVAADFESSYPEVKAKIRANWESMGFMKDQ
;
A
#
# COMPACT_ATOMS: atom_id res chain seq x y z
N MET A 1 15.12 -8.18 -2.19
CA MET A 1 14.49 -9.43 -2.67
C MET A 1 14.75 -9.64 -4.16
N LYS A 2 15.50 -10.66 -4.61
CA LYS A 2 15.76 -10.87 -6.05
C LYS A 2 14.50 -11.30 -6.85
N THR A 3 13.54 -10.40 -7.03
CA THR A 3 12.24 -10.60 -7.69
C THR A 3 11.80 -9.31 -8.40
N ASN A 4 10.58 -9.26 -8.92
CA ASN A 4 9.98 -8.11 -9.58
C ASN A 4 8.50 -7.96 -9.17
N CYS A 5 7.91 -6.82 -9.52
CA CYS A 5 6.50 -6.48 -9.26
C CYS A 5 5.54 -7.61 -9.63
N LYS A 6 5.63 -8.15 -10.84
CA LYS A 6 4.69 -9.15 -11.36
C LYS A 6 4.80 -10.48 -10.62
N ASP A 7 6.01 -11.01 -10.48
CA ASP A 7 6.23 -12.30 -9.83
C ASP A 7 5.89 -12.24 -8.35
N PHE A 8 6.20 -11.11 -7.69
CA PHE A 8 5.86 -10.93 -6.28
C PHE A 8 4.35 -10.77 -6.08
N SER A 9 3.69 -9.96 -6.90
CA SER A 9 2.23 -9.76 -6.84
C SER A 9 1.46 -11.06 -7.07
N ASN A 10 1.88 -11.87 -8.05
CA ASN A 10 1.32 -13.20 -8.28
C ASN A 10 1.44 -14.08 -7.02
N ARG A 11 2.65 -14.19 -6.46
CA ARG A 11 2.90 -15.01 -5.26
C ARG A 11 2.08 -14.57 -4.06
N VAL A 12 1.95 -13.26 -3.83
CA VAL A 12 1.16 -12.73 -2.71
C VAL A 12 -0.33 -12.98 -2.92
N GLY A 13 -0.86 -12.68 -4.11
CA GLY A 13 -2.27 -12.91 -4.41
C GLY A 13 -2.65 -14.39 -4.38
N ASP A 14 -1.81 -15.27 -4.94
CA ASP A 14 -1.99 -16.72 -4.88
C ASP A 14 -2.02 -17.22 -3.43
N LEU A 15 -1.14 -16.71 -2.58
CA LEU A 15 -1.10 -17.10 -1.18
C LEU A 15 -2.32 -16.59 -0.40
N VAL A 16 -2.68 -15.32 -0.54
CA VAL A 16 -3.69 -14.68 0.31
C VAL A 16 -5.10 -15.01 -0.17
N PHE A 17 -5.38 -14.88 -1.47
CA PHE A 17 -6.74 -15.03 -1.99
C PHE A 17 -7.24 -16.47 -1.99
N ASN A 18 -6.35 -17.46 -2.03
CA ASN A 18 -6.69 -18.88 -1.89
C ASN A 18 -6.82 -19.34 -0.42
N ARG A 19 -6.81 -18.41 0.54
CA ARG A 19 -7.01 -18.69 1.96
C ARG A 19 -8.31 -18.08 2.44
N LYS A 20 -8.97 -18.76 3.39
CA LYS A 20 -10.21 -18.28 4.01
C LYS A 20 -10.08 -16.86 4.55
N ALA A 21 -8.95 -16.52 5.16
CA ALA A 21 -8.71 -15.17 5.69
C ALA A 21 -8.69 -14.09 4.60
N GLY A 22 -8.25 -14.40 3.38
CA GLY A 22 -8.27 -13.48 2.25
C GLY A 22 -9.60 -13.45 1.49
N TYR A 23 -10.62 -14.21 1.93
CA TYR A 23 -11.91 -14.31 1.24
C TYR A 23 -12.56 -12.93 1.07
N THR A 24 -12.61 -12.15 2.15
CA THR A 24 -13.36 -10.88 2.20
C THR A 24 -12.61 -9.69 1.59
N ILE A 25 -11.30 -9.81 1.38
CA ILE A 25 -10.44 -8.75 0.86
C ILE A 25 -10.33 -8.90 -0.66
N HIS A 26 -10.54 -7.81 -1.40
CA HIS A 26 -10.50 -7.78 -2.86
C HIS A 26 -9.33 -6.97 -3.43
N ARG A 27 -8.77 -6.04 -2.67
CA ARG A 27 -7.55 -5.33 -3.05
C ARG A 27 -6.49 -5.51 -1.97
N LEU A 28 -5.34 -6.01 -2.38
CA LEU A 28 -4.12 -6.00 -1.57
C LEU A 28 -3.22 -4.89 -2.10
N VAL A 29 -2.76 -4.01 -1.21
CA VAL A 29 -1.81 -2.95 -1.56
C VAL A 29 -0.46 -3.33 -0.97
N LEU A 30 0.54 -3.52 -1.82
CA LEU A 30 1.91 -3.80 -1.38
C LEU A 30 2.64 -2.48 -1.22
N VAL A 31 3.19 -2.23 -0.04
CA VAL A 31 3.92 -1.00 0.28
C VAL A 31 5.28 -1.34 0.91
N GLY A 32 6.22 -0.39 0.81
CA GLY A 32 7.51 -0.48 1.48
C GLY A 32 7.38 -0.45 3.00
N ASP A 33 8.44 -0.84 3.70
CA ASP A 33 8.54 -0.85 5.16
C ASP A 33 8.46 0.55 5.79
N ASN A 34 8.62 1.59 4.98
CA ASN A 34 8.57 2.99 5.41
C ASN A 34 7.16 3.58 5.49
N ILE A 35 6.12 2.77 5.30
CA ILE A 35 4.72 3.18 5.34
C ILE A 35 4.08 2.58 6.59
N ASP A 36 3.46 3.42 7.43
CA ASP A 36 2.62 2.91 8.50
C ASP A 36 1.29 2.41 7.91
N ILE A 37 1.09 1.09 7.92
CA ILE A 37 -0.12 0.46 7.40
C ILE A 37 -1.37 0.70 8.27
N TYR A 38 -1.19 1.23 9.49
CA TYR A 38 -2.29 1.60 10.37
C TYR A 38 -2.72 3.06 10.19
N ASP A 39 -1.90 3.91 9.55
CA ASP A 39 -2.32 5.25 9.11
C ASP A 39 -2.83 5.20 7.66
N GLY A 40 -4.14 5.39 7.50
CA GLY A 40 -4.78 5.44 6.19
C GLY A 40 -4.22 6.53 5.28
N LYS A 41 -3.71 7.65 5.83
CA LYS A 41 -3.10 8.73 5.03
C LYS A 41 -1.81 8.27 4.38
N ASP A 42 -0.97 7.55 5.12
CA ASP A 42 0.29 7.01 4.62
C ASP A 42 0.06 5.94 3.54
N VAL A 43 -0.92 5.06 3.77
CA VAL A 43 -1.32 4.05 2.77
C VAL A 43 -1.84 4.71 1.49
N MET A 44 -2.70 5.74 1.61
CA MET A 44 -3.23 6.46 0.45
C MET A 44 -2.13 7.24 -0.29
N TRP A 45 -1.20 7.88 0.42
CA TRP A 45 -0.05 8.54 -0.18
C TRP A 45 0.80 7.54 -0.98
N ALA A 46 1.13 6.38 -0.40
CA ALA A 46 1.89 5.35 -1.07
C ALA A 46 1.16 4.83 -2.32
N PHE A 47 -0.12 4.50 -2.19
CA PHE A 47 -0.96 4.01 -3.29
C PHE A 47 -1.12 5.04 -4.40
N SER A 48 -1.22 6.34 -4.10
CA SER A 48 -1.43 7.36 -5.14
C SER A 48 -0.15 7.84 -5.83
N THR A 49 1.02 7.65 -5.21
CA THR A 49 2.28 8.23 -5.74
C THR A 49 3.28 7.20 -6.25
N ARG A 50 3.21 5.94 -5.80
CA ARG A 50 4.20 4.90 -6.15
C ARG A 50 3.64 3.84 -7.10
N PHE A 51 2.32 3.71 -7.15
CA PHE A 51 1.63 2.81 -8.04
C PHE A 51 1.51 3.41 -9.45
N HIS A 52 1.95 2.66 -10.47
CA HIS A 52 1.76 3.04 -11.87
C HIS A 52 0.52 2.31 -12.44
N PRO A 53 -0.56 3.02 -12.81
CA PRO A 53 -1.76 2.40 -13.36
C PRO A 53 -1.47 1.53 -14.58
N ASN A 54 -2.15 0.38 -14.71
CA ASN A 54 -1.94 -0.66 -15.73
C ASN A 54 -0.65 -1.47 -15.63
N MET A 55 0.43 -0.92 -15.07
CA MET A 55 1.74 -1.59 -15.00
C MET A 55 1.92 -2.39 -13.71
N ASN A 56 1.30 -1.93 -12.63
CA ASN A 56 1.51 -2.45 -11.27
C ASN A 56 0.27 -3.15 -10.69
N GLU A 57 -0.65 -3.63 -11.53
CA GLU A 57 -1.80 -4.44 -11.09
C GLU A 57 -1.69 -5.88 -11.59
N THR A 58 -2.01 -6.81 -10.70
CA THR A 58 -2.21 -8.21 -11.03
C THR A 58 -3.63 -8.58 -10.67
N PHE A 59 -4.45 -8.84 -11.69
CA PHE A 59 -5.86 -9.22 -11.54
C PHE A 59 -6.00 -10.72 -11.34
N PHE A 60 -6.88 -11.10 -10.42
CA PHE A 60 -7.19 -12.49 -10.09
C PHE A 60 -8.69 -12.74 -10.34
N GLU A 61 -8.99 -13.21 -11.54
CA GLU A 61 -10.37 -13.43 -11.99
C GLU A 61 -10.88 -14.87 -11.78
N ASP A 62 -9.99 -15.85 -11.62
CA ASP A 62 -10.34 -17.27 -11.44
C ASP A 62 -10.33 -17.72 -9.97
N ILE A 63 -10.75 -16.84 -9.06
CA ILE A 63 -10.76 -17.11 -7.61
C ILE A 63 -12.09 -16.74 -6.97
N ARG A 64 -12.33 -17.18 -5.73
CA ARG A 64 -13.61 -16.93 -5.05
C ARG A 64 -13.79 -15.45 -4.70
N GLY A 65 -14.85 -14.86 -5.22
CA GLY A 65 -15.31 -13.50 -4.92
C GLY A 65 -16.20 -13.43 -3.68
N PHE A 66 -16.28 -12.24 -3.07
CA PHE A 66 -17.10 -12.00 -1.88
C PHE A 66 -18.34 -11.19 -2.26
N LEU A 67 -19.48 -11.86 -2.35
CA LEU A 67 -20.72 -11.32 -2.89
C LEU A 67 -21.29 -10.12 -2.12
N LEU A 68 -20.92 -9.95 -0.85
CA LEU A 68 -21.42 -8.82 -0.03
C LEU A 68 -20.76 -7.49 -0.38
N ILE A 69 -19.68 -7.49 -1.16
CA ILE A 69 -19.13 -6.26 -1.70
C ILE A 69 -20.09 -5.74 -2.79
N PRO A 70 -20.54 -4.47 -2.74
CA PRO A 70 -21.59 -3.98 -3.63
C PRO A 70 -21.30 -4.19 -5.12
N TYR A 71 -20.07 -3.94 -5.57
CA TYR A 71 -19.69 -4.14 -6.98
C TYR A 71 -19.61 -5.62 -7.39
N MET A 72 -19.62 -6.55 -6.44
CA MET A 72 -19.70 -7.98 -6.72
C MET A 72 -21.17 -8.41 -6.82
N GLY A 73 -21.93 -8.25 -5.73
CA GLY A 73 -23.31 -8.74 -5.66
C GLY A 73 -24.30 -8.01 -6.56
N HIS A 74 -24.06 -6.72 -6.82
CA HIS A 74 -24.93 -5.85 -7.62
C HIS A 74 -24.21 -5.22 -8.82
N GLY A 75 -22.99 -5.66 -9.13
CA GLY A 75 -22.22 -5.12 -10.25
C GLY A 75 -22.39 -5.91 -11.54
N ASN A 76 -21.47 -5.66 -12.47
CA ASN A 76 -21.57 -6.14 -13.86
C ASN A 76 -20.94 -7.54 -14.08
N GLY A 77 -20.27 -8.09 -13.07
CA GLY A 77 -19.53 -9.34 -13.17
C GLY A 77 -20.13 -10.48 -12.35
N PRO A 78 -19.47 -11.65 -12.32
CA PRO A 78 -19.89 -12.77 -11.49
C PRO A 78 -19.86 -12.41 -9.99
N ALA A 79 -20.99 -12.55 -9.28
CA ALA A 79 -21.09 -12.14 -7.88
C ALA A 79 -20.18 -12.92 -6.91
N THR A 80 -19.75 -14.13 -7.27
CA THR A 80 -19.00 -15.04 -6.39
C THR A 80 -17.63 -15.43 -6.94
N LYS A 81 -17.16 -14.80 -8.02
CA LYS A 81 -15.90 -15.17 -8.69
C LYS A 81 -15.19 -13.92 -9.23
N GLY A 82 -13.87 -13.88 -9.05
CA GLY A 82 -13.01 -12.82 -9.55
C GLY A 82 -13.14 -11.51 -8.78
N GLY A 83 -12.87 -10.40 -9.47
CA GLY A 83 -12.97 -9.04 -8.93
C GLY A 83 -11.90 -8.68 -7.90
N LYS A 84 -10.76 -9.40 -7.91
CA LYS A 84 -9.66 -9.15 -6.98
C LYS A 84 -8.39 -8.70 -7.69
N VAL A 85 -7.59 -7.91 -6.98
CA VAL A 85 -6.37 -7.32 -7.50
C VAL A 85 -5.30 -7.20 -6.43
N VAL A 86 -4.05 -7.43 -6.82
CA VAL A 86 -2.88 -6.97 -6.08
C VAL A 86 -2.38 -5.71 -6.77
N SER A 87 -2.34 -4.59 -6.03
CA SER A 87 -1.81 -3.32 -6.48
C SER A 87 -0.45 -3.10 -5.83
N ASP A 88 0.60 -3.06 -6.64
CA ASP A 88 1.97 -2.93 -6.16
C ASP A 88 2.43 -1.47 -6.12
N ALA A 89 2.56 -0.93 -4.90
CA ALA A 89 3.11 0.39 -4.65
C ALA A 89 4.58 0.34 -4.18
N LEU A 90 5.27 -0.79 -4.38
CA LEU A 90 6.73 -0.87 -4.29
C LEU A 90 7.38 -0.35 -5.58
N ILE A 91 8.43 0.45 -5.43
CA ILE A 91 9.24 0.94 -6.54
C ILE A 91 10.28 -0.15 -6.90
N PRO A 92 10.62 -0.35 -8.19
CA PRO A 92 11.48 -1.45 -8.65
C PRO A 92 12.79 -1.64 -7.88
N LYS A 93 13.41 -0.55 -7.40
CA LYS A 93 14.64 -0.62 -6.61
C LYS A 93 14.47 -1.25 -5.22
N GLU A 94 13.27 -1.22 -4.63
CA GLU A 94 12.97 -1.89 -3.34
C GLU A 94 13.10 -3.41 -3.45
N TYR A 95 12.83 -3.95 -4.65
CA TYR A 95 13.10 -5.35 -4.91
C TYR A 95 14.61 -5.62 -4.95
N THR A 96 15.41 -4.77 -5.59
CA THR A 96 16.82 -5.10 -5.84
C THR A 96 17.76 -4.61 -4.73
N THR A 97 18.07 -3.32 -4.74
CA THR A 97 19.14 -2.68 -3.95
C THR A 97 18.63 -1.90 -2.74
N GLY A 98 17.32 -1.77 -2.60
CA GLY A 98 16.69 -0.89 -1.62
C GLY A 98 16.35 0.48 -2.20
N ARG A 99 15.54 1.22 -1.42
CA ARG A 99 15.05 2.56 -1.74
C ARG A 99 16.18 3.57 -1.99
N ASP A 100 16.04 4.39 -3.02
CA ASP A 100 16.98 5.45 -3.41
C ASP A 100 16.39 6.87 -3.40
N TRP A 101 15.21 7.04 -2.79
CA TRP A 101 14.58 8.34 -2.56
C TRP A 101 14.30 8.55 -1.06
N VAL A 102 14.01 9.79 -0.70
CA VAL A 102 13.62 10.19 0.66
C VAL A 102 12.26 10.88 0.59
N ALA A 103 11.40 10.66 1.59
CA ALA A 103 10.14 11.38 1.70
C ALA A 103 10.42 12.86 2.01
N ALA A 104 9.72 13.75 1.31
CA ALA A 104 9.82 15.20 1.53
C ALA A 104 8.93 15.63 2.70
N ASP A 105 9.20 15.10 3.88
CA ASP A 105 8.47 15.37 5.12
C ASP A 105 9.39 15.84 6.25
N PHE A 106 8.78 16.26 7.36
CA PHE A 106 9.53 16.72 8.52
C PHE A 106 10.42 15.61 9.12
N GLU A 107 9.94 14.36 9.10
CA GLU A 107 10.63 13.23 9.72
C GLU A 107 11.89 12.79 8.97
N SER A 108 11.86 12.81 7.65
CA SER A 108 12.88 12.18 6.82
C SER A 108 13.86 13.22 6.26
N SER A 109 13.42 14.47 6.06
CA SER A 109 14.21 15.48 5.35
C SER A 109 15.08 16.38 6.24
N TYR A 110 14.88 16.41 7.57
CA TYR A 110 15.53 17.41 8.44
C TYR A 110 16.20 16.87 9.71
N PRO A 111 16.97 15.77 9.65
CA PRO A 111 17.46 15.04 10.84
C PRO A 111 18.20 15.91 11.86
N GLU A 112 18.94 16.92 11.41
CA GLU A 112 19.77 17.80 12.22
C GLU A 112 18.99 18.82 13.06
N VAL A 113 17.75 19.18 12.68
CA VAL A 113 16.95 20.21 13.37
C VAL A 113 15.70 19.68 14.07
N LYS A 114 15.26 18.43 13.81
CA LYS A 114 14.00 17.90 14.37
C LYS A 114 13.90 18.05 15.88
N ALA A 115 14.94 17.62 16.61
CA ALA A 115 14.95 17.66 18.07
C ALA A 115 14.85 19.09 18.61
N LYS A 116 15.56 20.03 17.97
CA LYS A 116 15.51 21.46 18.33
C LYS A 116 14.12 22.04 18.08
N ILE A 117 13.50 21.75 16.94
CA ILE A 117 12.17 22.27 16.59
C ILE A 117 11.12 21.73 17.57
N ARG A 118 11.12 20.42 17.85
CA ARG A 118 10.19 19.81 18.82
C ARG A 118 10.36 20.37 20.23
N ALA A 119 11.60 20.56 20.68
CA ALA A 119 11.89 21.10 22.02
C ALA A 119 11.42 22.56 22.18
N ASN A 120 11.37 23.32 21.09
CA ASN A 120 11.02 24.74 21.12
C ASN A 120 9.61 25.04 20.58
N TRP A 121 8.81 24.03 20.23
CA TRP A 121 7.52 24.20 19.56
C TRP A 121 6.59 25.20 20.27
N GLU A 122 6.41 25.02 21.58
CA GLU A 122 5.60 25.91 22.41
C GLU A 122 6.23 27.31 22.58
N SER A 123 7.56 27.38 22.71
CA SER A 123 8.28 28.67 22.79
C SER A 123 8.19 29.50 21.51
N MET A 124 7.98 28.85 20.36
CA MET A 124 7.74 29.50 19.07
C MET A 124 6.28 29.96 18.91
N GLY A 125 5.41 29.71 19.90
CA GLY A 125 4.01 30.15 19.90
C GLY A 125 3.02 29.14 19.34
N PHE A 126 3.46 27.90 19.04
CA PHE A 126 2.55 26.84 18.61
C PHE A 126 2.01 26.06 19.81
N MET A 127 0.76 25.60 19.73
CA MET A 127 0.22 24.69 20.74
C MET A 127 0.76 23.27 20.50
N LYS A 128 0.98 22.54 21.58
CA LYS A 128 1.24 21.10 21.50
C LYS A 128 -0.03 20.41 21.01
N ASP A 129 0.11 19.52 20.04
CA ASP A 129 -0.99 18.63 19.66
C ASP A 129 -1.37 17.79 20.90
N GLN A 130 -2.68 17.72 21.20
CA GLN A 130 -3.23 16.90 22.30
C GLN A 130 -3.20 15.42 21.96
#